data_AF-A0A377AZG6-F1
#
_entry.id   AF-A0A377AZG6-F1
#
_cell.length_a   1.000
_cell.length_b   1.000
_cell.length_c   1.000
_cell.angle_alpha   90.00
_cell.angle_beta   90.00
_cell.angle_gamma   90.00
#
_symmetry.space_group_name_H-M   'P 1'
#
loop_
_entity.id
_entity.type
_entity.pdbx_description
1 polymer ?
#
loop_
_entity_poly.entity_id
_entity_poly.type
_entity_poly.pdbx_seq_one_letter_code
_entity_poly.pdbx_strand_id
1 'polypeptide(L)'
;MRFFSCIGITFLAYAGFGMMANAADKVKDPQVIMPRAFLVAIGVTTLLYISLALVLLSDVSALELEKYADTAVAQAASPLLGHVGYVIVVIGALLATASAINANLFAVF
;
A
#
# COMPACT_ATOMS: atom_id res chain seq x y z
N MET A 1 -5.49 -24.37 -3.27
CA MET A 1 -4.33 -23.86 -2.52
C MET A 1 -3.98 -22.39 -2.82
N ARG A 2 -4.11 -21.90 -4.07
CA ARG A 2 -3.73 -20.51 -4.44
C ARG A 2 -4.45 -19.39 -3.66
N PHE A 3 -5.74 -19.52 -3.38
CA PHE A 3 -6.52 -18.47 -2.69
C PHE A 3 -6.04 -18.16 -1.27
N PHE A 4 -5.75 -19.19 -0.46
CA PHE A 4 -5.24 -19.00 0.91
C PHE A 4 -3.83 -18.37 0.92
N SER A 5 -2.99 -18.68 -0.08
CA SER A 5 -1.69 -18.05 -0.23
C SER A 5 -1.79 -16.55 -0.51
N CYS A 6 -2.76 -16.13 -1.33
CA CYS A 6 -3.00 -14.70 -1.61
C CYS A 6 -3.39 -13.94 -0.34
N ILE A 7 -4.25 -14.51 0.50
CA ILE A 7 -4.65 -13.88 1.78
C ILE A 7 -3.42 -13.61 2.66
N GLY A 8 -2.49 -14.58 2.75
CA GLY A 8 -1.27 -14.43 3.53
C GLY A 8 -0.38 -13.29 3.03
N ILE A 9 -0.23 -13.15 1.72
CA ILE A 9 0.55 -12.06 1.11
C ILE A 9 -0.16 -10.71 1.31
N THR A 10 -1.49 -10.65 1.17
CA THR A 10 -2.26 -9.42 1.41
C THR A 10 -2.23 -9.01 2.88
N PHE A 11 -2.20 -9.95 3.82
CA PHE A 11 -2.04 -9.64 5.24
C PHE A 11 -0.72 -8.89 5.53
N LEU A 12 0.36 -9.25 4.82
CA LEU A 12 1.66 -8.57 4.94
C LEU A 12 1.57 -7.08 4.58
N ALA A 13 0.62 -6.68 3.72
CA ALA A 13 0.41 -5.27 3.38
C ALA A 13 0.03 -4.41 4.61
N TYR A 14 -0.50 -5.04 5.67
CA TYR A 14 -0.83 -4.39 6.94
C TYR A 14 0.26 -4.53 8.01
N ALA A 15 1.46 -5.02 7.68
CA ALA A 15 2.54 -5.23 8.67
C ALA A 15 3.11 -3.93 9.30
N GLY A 16 2.71 -2.75 8.82
CA GLY A 16 3.19 -1.45 9.31
C GLY A 16 2.84 -1.12 10.77
N PHE A 17 1.97 -1.88 11.42
CA PHE A 17 1.55 -1.63 12.80
C PHE A 17 2.70 -1.66 13.82
N GLY A 18 3.70 -2.51 13.60
CA GLY A 18 4.88 -2.56 14.48
C GLY A 18 5.62 -1.23 14.52
N MET A 19 5.79 -0.59 13.36
CA MET A 19 6.43 0.73 13.28
C MET A 19 5.62 1.81 14.00
N MET A 20 4.29 1.76 13.90
CA MET A 20 3.42 2.68 14.62
C MET A 20 3.57 2.49 16.13
N ALA A 21 3.59 1.24 16.60
CA ALA A 21 3.77 0.91 18.01
C ALA A 21 5.11 1.40 18.56
N ASN A 22 6.21 1.22 17.81
CA ASN A 22 7.53 1.72 18.22
C ASN A 22 7.59 3.25 18.31
N ALA A 23 6.76 3.96 17.53
CA ALA A 23 6.66 5.41 17.61
C ALA A 23 5.74 5.91 18.73
N ALA A 24 5.05 5.03 19.48
CA ALA A 24 4.03 5.40 20.47
C ALA A 24 4.57 6.35 21.55
N ASP A 25 5.81 6.17 22.00
CA ASP A 25 6.42 6.99 23.06
C ASP A 25 6.62 8.45 22.65
N LYS A 26 6.62 8.74 21.34
CA LYS A 26 6.74 10.09 20.77
C LYS A 26 5.36 10.74 20.53
N VAL A 27 4.27 10.02 20.82
CA VAL A 27 2.89 10.49 20.63
C VAL A 27 2.36 11.09 21.92
N LYS A 28 1.70 12.25 21.83
CA LYS A 28 1.01 12.87 22.97
C LYS A 28 -0.21 12.02 23.37
N ASP A 29 -0.32 11.63 24.64
CA ASP A 29 -1.42 10.80 25.14
C ASP A 29 -1.64 9.51 24.30
N PRO A 30 -0.66 8.60 24.29
CA PRO A 30 -0.68 7.42 23.43
C PRO A 30 -1.84 6.48 23.76
N GLN A 31 -2.35 6.47 25.00
CA GLN A 31 -3.47 5.61 25.40
C GLN A 31 -4.77 5.95 24.66
N VAL A 32 -4.94 7.21 24.26
CA VAL A 32 -6.12 7.66 23.50
C VAL A 32 -5.83 7.76 22.01
N ILE A 33 -4.65 8.29 21.63
CA ILE A 33 -4.33 8.54 20.23
C ILE A 33 -3.97 7.25 19.48
N MET A 34 -3.17 6.36 20.07
CA MET A 34 -2.71 5.16 19.36
C MET A 34 -3.85 4.25 18.90
N PRO A 35 -4.85 3.89 19.75
CA PRO A 35 -5.96 3.05 19.30
C PRO A 35 -6.73 3.67 18.14
N ARG A 36 -6.95 4.99 18.15
CA ARG A 36 -7.62 5.72 17.07
C ARG A 36 -6.77 5.75 15.80
N ALA A 37 -5.47 5.98 15.94
CA ALA A 37 -4.53 5.99 14.81
C ALA A 37 -4.51 4.63 14.10
N PHE A 38 -4.49 3.53 14.86
CA PHE A 38 -4.58 2.17 14.30
C PHE A 38 -5.89 1.96 13.52
N LEU A 39 -7.04 2.31 14.12
CA LEU A 39 -8.35 2.15 13.47
C LEU A 39 -8.47 2.99 12.19
N VAL A 40 -8.01 4.24 12.23
CA VAL A 40 -8.02 5.12 11.05
C VAL A 40 -7.09 4.58 9.97
N ALA A 41 -5.88 4.14 10.33
CA ALA A 41 -4.93 3.57 9.38
C ALA A 41 -5.49 2.33 8.69
N ILE A 42 -6.09 1.40 9.45
CA ILE A 42 -6.77 0.22 8.90
C ILE A 42 -7.89 0.65 7.95
N GLY A 43 -8.81 1.49 8.40
CA GLY A 43 -9.96 1.91 7.59
C GLY A 43 -9.54 2.58 6.28
N VAL A 44 -8.60 3.53 6.35
CA VAL A 44 -8.11 4.26 5.18
C VAL A 44 -7.38 3.33 4.21
N THR A 45 -6.47 2.49 4.70
CA THR A 45 -5.70 1.57 3.83
C THR A 45 -6.59 0.50 3.19
N THR A 46 -7.56 -0.04 3.94
CA THR A 46 -8.55 -0.98 3.39
C THR A 46 -9.37 -0.34 2.26
N LEU A 47 -9.86 0.89 2.45
CA LEU A 47 -10.61 1.59 1.40
C LEU A 47 -9.74 1.85 0.17
N LEU A 48 -8.48 2.24 0.36
CA LEU A 48 -7.53 2.44 -0.74
C LEU A 48 -7.26 1.14 -1.50
N TYR A 49 -7.02 0.03 -0.81
CA TYR A 49 -6.77 -1.26 -1.46
C TYR A 49 -7.99 -1.78 -2.22
N ILE A 50 -9.20 -1.65 -1.68
CA ILE A 50 -10.43 -2.03 -2.39
C ILE A 50 -10.60 -1.15 -3.63
N SER A 51 -10.43 0.16 -3.50
CA SER A 51 -10.56 1.10 -4.62
C SER A 51 -9.56 0.77 -5.73
N LEU A 52 -8.30 0.51 -5.36
CA LEU A 52 -7.26 0.15 -6.32
C LEU A 52 -7.55 -1.19 -7.01
N ALA A 53 -8.04 -2.19 -6.27
CA ALA A 53 -8.43 -3.47 -6.85
C ALA A 53 -9.57 -3.32 -7.87
N LEU A 54 -10.56 -2.48 -7.58
CA LEU A 54 -11.67 -2.19 -8.51
C LEU A 54 -11.18 -1.53 -9.80
N VAL A 55 -10.28 -0.54 -9.69
CA VAL A 55 -9.67 0.11 -10.85
C VAL A 55 -8.89 -0.90 -11.70
N LEU A 56 -8.03 -1.71 -11.06
CA LEU A 56 -7.22 -2.72 -11.75
C LEU A 56 -8.07 -3.77 -12.47
N LEU A 57 -9.14 -4.26 -11.83
CA LEU A 57 -10.05 -5.25 -12.42
C LEU A 57 -10.91 -4.68 -13.56
N SER A 58 -11.15 -3.36 -13.56
CA SER A 58 -11.97 -2.69 -14.58
C SER A 58 -11.16 -2.32 -15.83
N ASP A 59 -9.94 -1.80 -15.63
CA ASP A 59 -9.15 -1.16 -16.68
C ASP A 59 -8.05 -2.07 -17.28
N VAL A 60 -7.63 -3.14 -16.59
CA VAL A 60 -6.51 -4.00 -17.02
C VAL A 60 -6.97 -5.44 -17.21
N SER A 61 -6.65 -6.03 -18.37
CA SER A 61 -6.99 -7.43 -18.65
C SER A 61 -6.22 -8.40 -17.75
N ALA A 62 -6.80 -9.56 -17.43
CA ALA A 62 -6.14 -10.57 -16.59
C ALA A 62 -4.77 -11.02 -17.14
N LEU A 63 -4.64 -11.06 -18.48
CA LEU A 63 -3.42 -11.46 -19.16
C LEU A 63 -2.33 -10.39 -19.04
N GLU A 64 -2.71 -9.11 -19.04
CA GLU A 64 -1.78 -8.00 -18.78
C GLU A 64 -1.38 -7.92 -17.30
N LEU A 65 -2.30 -8.18 -16.37
CA LEU A 65 -1.97 -8.26 -14.94
C LEU A 65 -0.97 -9.39 -14.64
N GLU A 66 -1.08 -10.52 -15.34
CA GLU A 66 -0.11 -11.61 -15.21
C GLU A 66 1.25 -11.25 -15.83
N LYS A 67 1.25 -10.60 -17.00
CA LYS A 67 2.48 -10.21 -17.70
C LYS A 67 3.22 -9.05 -17.02
N TYR A 68 2.49 -8.10 -16.45
CA TYR A 68 2.99 -6.88 -15.85
C TYR A 68 2.62 -6.79 -14.37
N ALA A 69 2.76 -7.89 -13.62
CA ALA A 69 2.36 -7.97 -12.22
C ALA A 69 3.03 -6.90 -11.35
N ASP A 70 4.32 -6.64 -11.56
CA ASP A 70 5.10 -5.67 -10.76
C ASP A 70 4.74 -4.21 -11.09
N THR A 71 4.19 -3.94 -12.28
CA THR A 71 3.85 -2.59 -12.74
C THR A 71 2.37 -2.41 -12.98
N ALA A 72 1.53 -3.33 -12.49
CA ALA A 72 0.09 -3.36 -12.76
C ALA A 72 -0.62 -2.03 -12.44
N VAL A 73 -0.24 -1.40 -11.32
CA VAL A 73 -0.80 -0.09 -10.92
C VAL A 73 -0.39 1.03 -11.87
N ALA A 74 0.85 1.03 -12.36
CA ALA A 74 1.31 2.01 -13.35
C ALA A 74 0.66 1.75 -14.72
N GLN A 75 0.45 0.47 -15.08
CA GLN A 75 -0.23 0.08 -16.30
C GLN A 75 -1.68 0.57 -16.30
N ALA A 76 -2.38 0.47 -15.17
CA ALA A 76 -3.74 0.99 -15.00
C ALA A 76 -3.85 2.51 -15.13
N ALA A 77 -2.75 3.26 -14.95
CA ALA A 77 -2.73 4.71 -15.17
C ALA A 77 -2.60 5.10 -16.65
N SER A 78 -2.16 4.17 -17.51
CA SER A 78 -1.92 4.45 -18.94
C SER A 78 -3.21 4.75 -19.72
N PRO A 79 -4.34 4.04 -19.54
CA PRO A 79 -5.60 4.38 -20.21
C PRO A 79 -6.13 5.77 -19.84
N LEU A 80 -5.88 6.23 -18.61
CA LEU A 80 -6.44 7.47 -18.07
C LEU A 80 -5.58 8.71 -18.41
N LEU A 81 -4.26 8.57 -18.32
CA LEU A 81 -3.30 9.69 -18.37
C LEU A 81 -2.14 9.45 -19.36
N GLY A 82 -2.18 8.36 -20.12
CA GLY A 82 -1.13 8.00 -21.07
C GLY A 82 0.21 7.70 -20.40
N HIS A 83 1.30 7.86 -21.16
CA HIS A 83 2.66 7.59 -20.68
C HIS A 83 3.07 8.49 -19.51
N VAL A 84 2.55 9.72 -19.45
CA VAL A 84 2.81 10.65 -18.34
C VAL A 84 2.25 10.09 -17.04
N GLY A 85 1.03 9.54 -17.06
CA GLY A 85 0.43 8.88 -15.90
C GLY A 85 1.25 7.69 -15.41
N TYR A 86 1.70 6.84 -16.33
CA TYR A 86 2.58 5.72 -16.01
C TYR A 86 3.83 6.18 -15.26
N VAL A 87 4.55 7.18 -15.79
CA VAL A 87 5.79 7.68 -15.20
C VAL A 87 5.56 8.30 -13.82
N ILE A 88 4.49 9.07 -13.63
CA ILE A 88 4.14 9.65 -12.34
C ILE A 88 3.89 8.57 -11.29
N VAL A 89 3.14 7.52 -11.64
CA VAL A 89 2.85 6.41 -10.71
C VAL A 89 4.12 5.65 -10.36
N VAL A 90 5.01 5.39 -11.33
CA VAL A 90 6.30 4.73 -11.07
C VAL A 90 7.16 5.57 -10.11
N ILE A 91 7.30 6.87 -10.35
CA ILE A 91 8.06 7.76 -9.47
C ILE A 91 7.43 7.78 -8.06
N GLY A 92 6.10 7.87 -7.99
CA GLY A 92 5.36 7.81 -6.73
C GLY A 92 5.61 6.50 -5.96
N ALA A 93 5.59 5.36 -6.66
CA ALA A 93 5.86 4.05 -6.07
C ALA A 93 7.29 3.95 -5.52
N LEU A 94 8.29 4.50 -6.23
CA LEU A 94 9.67 4.55 -5.77
C LEU A 94 9.83 5.41 -4.50
N LEU A 95 9.22 6.61 -4.49
CA LEU A 95 9.25 7.49 -3.32
C LEU A 95 8.53 6.89 -2.11
N ALA A 96 7.37 6.25 -2.34
CA ALA A 96 6.63 5.55 -1.28
C ALA A 96 7.46 4.39 -0.71
N THR A 97 8.11 3.60 -1.56
CA THR A 97 8.98 2.49 -1.13
C THR A 97 10.18 2.99 -0.35
N ALA A 98 10.86 4.05 -0.83
CA ALA A 98 11.97 4.66 -0.11
C ALA A 98 11.55 5.22 1.26
N SER A 99 10.39 5.87 1.34
CA SER A 99 9.83 6.38 2.60
C SER A 99 9.50 5.24 3.58
N ALA A 100 8.92 4.14 3.09
CA ALA A 100 8.62 2.96 3.91
C ALA A 100 9.89 2.29 4.44
N ILE A 101 10.93 2.16 3.61
CA ILE A 101 12.24 1.63 4.02
C ILE A 101 12.85 2.52 5.12
N ASN A 102 12.84 3.85 4.91
CA ASN A 102 13.33 4.80 5.89
C ASN A 102 12.58 4.68 7.22
N ALA A 103 11.24 4.64 7.18
CA ALA A 103 10.42 4.46 8.38
C ALA A 103 10.77 3.16 9.11
N ASN A 104 10.97 2.06 8.39
CA ASN A 104 11.27 0.76 9.00
C ASN A 104 12.67 0.72 9.62
N LEU A 105 13.68 1.30 8.96
CA LEU A 105 15.04 1.37 9.49
C LEU A 105 15.08 2.18 10.80
N PHE A 106 14.41 3.33 10.85
CA PHE A 106 14.41 4.20 12.02
C PHE A 106 13.35 3.88 13.07
N ALA A 107 12.41 2.96 12.79
CA ALA A 107 11.42 2.51 13.78
C ALA A 107 11.98 1.52 14.81
N VAL A 108 13.17 0.94 14.55
CA VAL A 108 13.81 -0.01 15.48
C VAL A 108 14.73 0.71 16.50
N PHE A 109 15.01 2.00 16.28
CA PHE A 109 15.85 2.86 17.12
C PHE A 109 15.03 3.95 17.81
#